data_AF-A0A848M7D8-F1
#
_entry.id   AF-A0A848M7D8-F1
#
_cell.length_a   1.000
_cell.length_b   1.000
_cell.length_c   1.000
_cell.angle_alpha   90.00
_cell.angle_beta   90.00
_cell.angle_gamma   90.00
#
_symmetry.space_group_name_H-M   'P 1'
#
loop_
_entity.id
_entity.type
_entity.pdbx_description
1 polymer ?
#
loop_
_entity_poly.entity_id
_entity_poly.type
_entity_poly.pdbx_seq_one_letter_code
_entity_poly.pdbx_strand_id
1 'polypeptide(L)'
;MSELVSYELDQIEPKHEERIRDWLNDVQQNGGEKEYFIHSFDNETADNMYAYVYGKGFTDYEVSFIYNTSNNRAEVHVAGIEGQSETDHFVKVKMINDQSITIVFER
;
A
#
# COMPACT_ATOMS: atom_id res chain seq x y z
N MET A 1 -8.89 7.09 17.13
CA MET A 1 -8.17 7.95 16.19
C MET A 1 -7.68 7.02 15.11
N SER A 2 -8.10 7.25 13.88
CA SER A 2 -7.63 6.51 12.72
C SER A 2 -6.34 7.19 12.30
N GLU A 3 -5.21 6.48 12.27
CA GLU A 3 -3.90 7.07 12.05
C GLU A 3 -3.09 6.27 11.03
N LEU A 4 -2.46 6.97 10.10
CA LEU A 4 -1.33 6.46 9.32
C LEU A 4 -0.11 6.38 10.25
N VAL A 5 0.44 5.18 10.43
CA VAL A 5 1.58 4.94 11.33
C VAL A 5 2.88 5.15 10.57
N SER A 6 3.01 4.53 9.39
CA SER A 6 4.18 4.68 8.52
C SER A 6 3.88 4.27 7.09
N TYR A 7 4.72 4.74 6.17
CA TYR A 7 4.82 4.22 4.81
C TYR A 7 6.30 4.04 4.47
N GLU A 8 6.64 2.93 3.82
CA GLU A 8 8.03 2.54 3.58
C GLU A 8 8.17 1.87 2.21
N LEU A 9 9.18 2.29 1.45
CA LEU A 9 9.50 1.72 0.14
C LEU A 9 10.25 0.39 0.30
N ASP A 10 9.83 -0.62 -0.46
CA ASP A 10 10.44 -1.96 -0.54
C ASP A 10 10.61 -2.69 0.80
N GLN A 11 9.89 -2.28 1.84
CA GLN A 11 9.91 -2.92 3.14
C GLN A 11 8.75 -3.89 3.29
N ILE A 12 9.03 -5.07 3.83
CA ILE A 12 8.01 -6.06 4.17
C ILE A 12 8.06 -6.31 5.67
N GLU A 13 6.90 -6.24 6.33
CA GLU A 13 6.79 -6.70 7.71
C GLU A 13 7.22 -8.18 7.79
N PRO A 14 8.13 -8.58 8.70
CA PRO A 14 8.68 -9.94 8.73
C PRO A 14 7.63 -11.06 8.75
N LYS A 15 6.47 -10.81 9.37
CA LYS A 15 5.36 -11.78 9.42
C LYS A 15 4.68 -12.00 8.06
N HIS A 16 4.79 -11.05 7.15
CA HIS A 16 4.15 -11.08 5.83
C HIS A 16 5.14 -11.49 4.73
N GLU A 17 6.41 -11.73 5.04
CA GLU A 17 7.49 -11.85 4.07
C GLU A 17 7.20 -12.89 2.97
N GLU A 18 6.82 -14.10 3.35
CA GLU A 18 6.52 -15.17 2.41
C GLU A 18 5.37 -14.79 1.46
N ARG A 19 4.22 -14.40 2.02
CA ARG A 19 3.01 -14.08 1.25
C ARG A 19 3.20 -12.87 0.32
N ILE A 20 3.89 -11.83 0.78
CA ILE A 20 4.12 -10.63 -0.02
C ILE A 20 5.16 -10.89 -1.11
N ARG A 21 6.20 -11.70 -0.86
CA ARG A 21 7.13 -12.10 -1.92
C ARG A 21 6.44 -12.92 -3.00
N ASP A 22 5.58 -13.86 -2.62
CA ASP A 22 4.82 -14.66 -3.58
C ASP A 22 3.86 -13.79 -4.40
N TRP A 23 3.15 -12.87 -3.75
CA TRP A 23 2.29 -11.90 -4.42
C TRP A 23 3.09 -10.98 -5.36
N LEU A 24 4.23 -10.43 -4.92
CA LEU A 24 5.09 -9.58 -5.75
C LEU A 24 5.60 -10.33 -6.99
N ASN A 25 6.01 -11.59 -6.84
CA ASN A 25 6.44 -12.42 -7.96
C ASN A 25 5.31 -12.63 -8.97
N ASP A 26 4.09 -12.88 -8.50
CA ASP A 26 2.92 -13.06 -9.36
C ASP A 26 2.60 -11.79 -10.15
N VAL A 27 2.50 -10.64 -9.48
CA VAL A 27 2.15 -9.36 -10.14
C VAL A 27 3.26 -8.86 -11.06
N GLN A 28 4.53 -9.15 -10.77
CA GLN A 28 5.64 -8.81 -11.64
C GLN A 28 5.67 -9.65 -12.93
N GLN A 29 5.30 -10.94 -12.84
CA GLN A 29 5.29 -11.85 -13.99
C GLN A 29 4.04 -11.70 -14.85
N ASN A 30 2.88 -11.51 -14.21
CA ASN A 30 1.57 -11.56 -14.87
C ASN A 30 0.91 -10.19 -15.04
N GLY A 31 1.42 -9.14 -14.38
CA GLY A 31 0.86 -7.80 -14.45
C GLY A 31 1.18 -7.05 -15.73
N GLY A 32 0.16 -6.41 -16.30
CA GLY A 32 0.27 -5.48 -17.42
C GLY A 32 0.99 -4.18 -17.04
N GLU A 33 1.51 -3.47 -18.05
CA GLU A 33 2.05 -2.13 -17.85
C GLU A 33 0.97 -1.17 -17.37
N LYS A 34 1.30 -0.32 -16.39
CA LYS A 34 0.36 0.63 -15.75
C LYS A 34 -0.83 -0.02 -15.03
N GLU A 35 -0.78 -1.34 -14.82
CA GLU A 35 -1.66 -2.01 -13.85
C GLU A 35 -1.09 -1.83 -12.44
N TYR A 36 -1.99 -1.66 -11.48
CA TYR A 36 -1.67 -1.52 -10.07
C TYR A 36 -2.34 -2.64 -9.29
N PHE A 37 -1.64 -3.10 -8.27
CA PHE A 37 -2.00 -4.24 -7.46
C PHE A 37 -1.92 -3.82 -6.00
N ILE A 38 -2.96 -4.16 -5.24
CA ILE A 38 -3.03 -3.91 -3.81
C ILE A 38 -3.21 -5.24 -3.11
N HIS A 39 -2.39 -5.49 -2.11
CA HIS A 39 -2.57 -6.60 -1.18
C HIS A 39 -2.73 -6.06 0.23
N SER A 40 -3.83 -6.39 0.90
CA SER A 40 -4.07 -6.04 2.29
C SER A 40 -4.20 -7.30 3.14
N PHE A 41 -3.69 -7.21 4.37
CA PHE A 41 -3.99 -8.21 5.40
C PHE A 41 -5.11 -7.68 6.27
N ASP A 42 -6.33 -8.08 5.93
CA ASP A 42 -7.48 -7.80 6.76
C ASP A 42 -7.41 -8.69 8.00
N ASN A 43 -7.30 -8.06 9.17
CA ASN A 43 -7.66 -8.68 10.44
C ASN A 43 -6.70 -9.73 11.05
N GLU A 44 -5.38 -9.59 10.92
CA GLU A 44 -4.42 -10.44 11.66
C GLU A 44 -4.27 -10.00 13.13
N THR A 45 -5.33 -10.01 13.96
CA THR A 45 -5.27 -9.89 15.45
C THR A 45 -4.48 -8.71 16.05
N ALA A 46 -3.99 -7.78 15.23
CA ALA A 46 -2.99 -6.79 15.57
C ALA A 46 -3.59 -5.39 15.53
N ASP A 47 -3.03 -4.51 16.36
CA ASP A 47 -3.37 -3.08 16.44
C ASP A 47 -3.19 -2.35 15.09
N ASN A 48 -2.56 -2.98 14.10
CA ASN A 48 -2.22 -2.39 12.82
C ASN A 48 -2.78 -3.19 11.63
N MET A 49 -3.24 -2.47 10.62
CA MET A 49 -3.55 -2.93 9.27
C MET A 49 -2.38 -2.60 8.34
N TYR A 50 -2.09 -3.50 7.41
CA TYR A 50 -1.02 -3.33 6.43
C TYR A 50 -1.58 -3.48 5.03
N ALA A 51 -1.14 -2.59 4.15
CA ALA A 51 -1.38 -2.70 2.73
C ALA A 51 -0.07 -2.53 1.96
N TYR A 52 0.01 -3.23 0.85
CA TYR A 52 1.14 -3.20 -0.06
C TYR A 52 0.60 -2.79 -1.41
N VAL A 53 1.21 -1.76 -2.00
CA VAL A 53 0.82 -1.21 -3.29
C VAL A 53 2.00 -1.33 -4.23
N TYR A 54 1.77 -2.00 -5.36
CA TYR A 54 2.73 -2.14 -6.44
C TYR A 54 2.07 -1.68 -7.74
N GLY A 55 2.77 -0.87 -8.52
CA GLY A 55 2.38 -0.59 -9.90
C GLY A 55 3.59 -0.60 -10.81
N LYS A 56 3.42 -1.24 -11.97
CA LYS A 56 4.48 -1.40 -12.95
C LYS A 56 4.82 -0.07 -13.62
N GLY A 57 6.10 0.29 -13.62
CA GLY A 57 6.62 1.57 -14.11
C GLY A 57 6.72 2.67 -13.05
N PHE A 58 6.32 2.40 -11.80
CA PHE A 58 6.45 3.36 -10.71
C PHE A 58 7.71 3.13 -9.91
N THR A 59 8.46 4.22 -9.70
CA THR A 59 9.75 4.19 -9.02
C THR A 59 9.69 4.78 -7.61
N ASP A 60 8.62 5.50 -7.30
CA ASP A 60 8.38 6.11 -6.00
C ASP A 60 6.86 6.28 -5.79
N TYR A 61 6.45 6.66 -4.58
CA TYR A 61 5.04 6.83 -4.22
C TYR A 61 4.81 8.05 -3.32
N GLU A 62 3.77 8.82 -3.63
CA GLU A 62 3.21 9.79 -2.70
C GLU A 62 2.12 9.13 -1.86
N VAL A 63 2.16 9.33 -0.54
CA VAL A 63 1.16 8.81 0.40
C VAL A 63 0.56 9.95 1.20
N SER A 64 -0.75 10.15 1.06
CA SER A 64 -1.52 11.21 1.71
C SER A 64 -2.57 10.63 2.64
N PHE A 65 -2.70 11.17 3.85
CA PHE A 65 -3.72 10.77 4.82
C PHE A 65 -4.75 11.89 4.99
N ILE A 66 -6.02 11.58 4.75
CA ILE A 66 -7.13 12.53 4.85
C ILE A 66 -8.12 12.01 5.89
N TYR A 67 -8.33 12.78 6.96
CA TYR A 67 -9.35 12.47 7.98
C TYR A 67 -10.54 13.41 7.84
N ASN A 68 -11.73 12.84 7.62
CA ASN A 68 -12.98 13.57 7.57
C ASN A 68 -13.68 13.52 8.93
N THR A 69 -13.65 14.64 9.64
CA THR A 69 -14.28 14.81 10.96
C THR A 69 -15.81 14.77 10.92
N SER A 70 -16.43 14.95 9.76
CA SER A 70 -17.90 14.98 9.63
C SER A 70 -18.52 13.58 9.60
N ASN A 71 -17.77 12.57 9.12
CA ASN A 71 -18.23 11.18 9.04
C ASN A 71 -17.32 10.19 9.78
N ASN A 72 -16.29 10.68 10.48
CA ASN A 72 -15.26 9.88 11.17
C ASN A 72 -14.66 8.79 10.28
N ARG A 73 -14.35 9.14 9.01
CA ARG A 73 -13.65 8.25 8.09
C ARG A 73 -12.29 8.81 7.74
N ALA A 74 -11.35 7.90 7.50
CA ALA A 74 -10.05 8.24 6.98
C ALA A 74 -9.82 7.59 5.63
N GLU A 75 -9.09 8.29 4.77
CA GLU A 75 -8.65 7.79 3.49
C GLU A 75 -7.12 7.92 3.41
N VAL A 76 -6.46 6.84 2.99
CA VAL A 76 -5.07 6.87 2.59
C VAL A 76 -5.01 6.85 1.08
N HIS A 77 -4.55 7.95 0.50
CA HIS A 77 -4.34 8.12 -0.92
C HIS A 77 -2.90 7.73 -1.24
N VAL A 78 -2.71 6.84 -2.21
CA VAL A 78 -1.41 6.38 -2.68
C VAL A 78 -1.32 6.69 -4.17
N ALA A 79 -0.34 7.51 -4.58
CA ALA A 79 -0.11 7.85 -5.98
C ALA A 79 1.26 7.34 -6.43
N GLY A 80 1.31 6.62 -7.54
CA GLY A 80 2.57 6.16 -8.13
C GLY A 80 3.30 7.27 -8.88
N ILE A 81 4.60 7.38 -8.69
CA ILE A 81 5.45 8.34 -9.39
C ILE A 81 6.23 7.59 -10.47
N GLU A 82 5.92 7.87 -11.73
CA GLU A 82 6.67 7.33 -12.88
C GLU A 82 8.10 7.93 -12.88
N GLY A 83 9.10 7.06 -13.02
CA GLY A 83 10.50 7.46 -13.11
C GLY A 83 11.20 6.84 -14.30
N GLN A 84 12.44 7.27 -14.56
CA GLN A 84 13.29 6.70 -15.61
C GLN A 84 14.04 5.42 -15.18
N SER A 85 13.81 4.95 -13.95
CA SER A 85 14.45 3.73 -13.43
C SER A 85 13.88 2.50 -14.12
N GLU A 86 14.73 1.50 -14.35
CA GLU A 86 14.30 0.16 -14.81
C GLU A 86 13.77 -0.72 -13.67
N THR A 87 13.87 -0.24 -12.42
CA THR A 87 13.42 -0.97 -11.24
C THR A 87 12.10 -0.41 -10.73
N ASP A 88 11.06 -1.23 -10.83
CA ASP A 88 9.77 -0.97 -10.19
C ASP A 88 9.87 -1.15 -8.67
N HIS A 89 9.21 -0.26 -7.94
CA HIS A 89 9.17 -0.29 -6.48
C HIS A 89 7.74 -0.55 -5.97
N PHE A 90 7.62 -0.98 -4.71
CA PHE A 90 6.33 -1.06 -4.02
C PHE A 90 6.38 -0.29 -2.70
N VAL A 91 5.23 0.18 -2.25
CA VAL A 91 5.09 0.85 -0.95
C VAL A 91 4.28 -0.01 0.02
N LYS A 92 4.81 -0.18 1.22
CA LYS A 92 4.08 -0.71 2.37
C LYS A 92 3.47 0.46 3.13
N VAL A 93 2.16 0.40 3.39
CA VAL A 93 1.42 1.35 4.21
C VAL A 93 0.96 0.64 5.49
N LYS A 94 1.35 1.17 6.64
CA LYS A 94 0.95 0.70 7.96
C LYS A 94 0.00 1.69 8.61
N MET A 95 -1.17 1.23 9.02
CA MET A 95 -2.22 2.04 9.65
C MET A 95 -2.70 1.38 10.93
N ILE A 96 -3.35 2.13 11.82
CA ILE A 96 -4.11 1.53 12.92
C ILE A 96 -5.25 0.69 12.33
N ASN A 97 -5.48 -0.50 12.88
CA ASN A 97 -6.56 -1.39 12.46
C ASN A 97 -7.91 -0.80 12.91
N ASP A 98 -8.47 0.05 12.06
CA ASP A 98 -9.75 0.72 12.23
C ASP A 98 -10.56 0.56 10.94
N GLN A 99 -11.77 0.00 11.06
CA GLN A 99 -12.66 -0.28 9.93
C GLN A 99 -13.14 0.98 9.19
N SER A 100 -12.83 2.17 9.72
CA SER A 100 -13.14 3.46 9.09
C SER A 100 -12.07 3.95 8.09
N ILE A 101 -10.97 3.21 7.90
CA ILE A 101 -9.89 3.56 6.97
C ILE A 101 -10.10 2.88 5.62
N THR A 102 -10.09 3.66 4.54
CA THR A 102 -10.09 3.15 3.16
C THR A 102 -8.78 3.54 2.47
N ILE A 103 -8.26 2.66 1.62
CA ILE A 103 -7.09 2.95 0.79
C ILE A 103 -7.58 3.25 -0.61
N VAL A 104 -7.17 4.42 -1.12
CA VAL A 104 -7.49 4.90 -2.44
C VAL A 104 -6.18 5.00 -3.21
N PHE A 105 -6.14 4.46 -4.43
CA PHE A 105 -5.01 4.64 -5.32
C PHE A 105 -5.35 5.70 -6.36
N GLU A 106 -4.46 6.68 -6.53
CA GLU A 106 -4.59 7.78 -7.48
C GLU A 106 -3.68 7.56 -8.70
N ARG A 107 -4.19 7.91 -9.88
CA ARG A 107 -3.50 7.76 -11.18
C ARG A 107 -2.82 9.05 -11.61
#